data_AF-A0A3C2BZ83-F1
#
_entry.id   AF-A0A3C2BZ83-F1
#
_cell.length_a   1.000
_cell.length_b   1.000
_cell.length_c   1.000
_cell.angle_alpha   90.00
_cell.angle_beta   90.00
_cell.angle_gamma   90.00
#
_symmetry.space_group_name_H-M   'P 1'
#
loop_
_entity.id
_entity.type
_entity.pdbx_description
1 polymer ?
#
loop_
_entity_poly.entity_id
_entity_poly.type
_entity_poly.pdbx_seq_one_letter_code
_entity_poly.pdbx_strand_id
1 'polypeptide(L)' 'MQNPPTATVSHPWTRYVAMGDSFTEGIGDPEPTSPGGYRGWADRVAEELG' A
#
# COMPACT_ATOMS: atom_id res chain seq x y z
N MET A 1 13.59 -29.14 -0.90
CA MET A 1 13.74 -28.03 -1.86
C MET A 1 13.56 -26.75 -1.05
N GLN A 2 14.67 -26.08 -0.70
CA GLN A 2 14.64 -24.84 0.09
C GLN A 2 14.40 -23.69 -0.88
N ASN A 3 13.34 -22.90 -0.68
CA ASN A 3 13.10 -21.68 -1.47
C ASN A 3 14.23 -20.66 -1.19
N PRO A 4 14.73 -19.94 -2.22
CA PRO A 4 15.77 -18.94 -2.02
C PRO A 4 15.22 -17.76 -1.18
N PRO A 5 16.07 -17.10 -0.36
CA PRO A 5 15.66 -15.90 0.36
C PRO A 5 15.25 -14.82 -0.64
N THR A 6 14.04 -14.30 -0.50
CA THR A 6 13.52 -13.19 -1.29
C THR A 6 14.45 -11.99 -1.09
N ALA A 7 15.30 -11.68 -2.06
CA ALA A 7 16.10 -10.47 -2.02
C ALA A 7 15.15 -9.28 -2.04
N THR A 8 15.18 -8.45 -1.00
CA THR A 8 14.40 -7.22 -0.94
C THR A 8 14.87 -6.30 -2.07
N VAL A 9 14.05 -6.09 -3.08
CA VAL A 9 14.37 -5.18 -4.19
C VAL A 9 14.31 -3.77 -3.64
N SER A 10 15.45 -3.10 -3.54
CA SER A 10 15.48 -1.68 -3.16
C SER A 10 14.99 -0.85 -4.35
N HIS A 11 13.83 -0.21 -4.20
CA HIS A 11 13.32 0.75 -5.16
C HIS A 11 14.25 1.98 -5.21
N PRO A 12 14.50 2.59 -6.38
CA PRO A 12 15.30 3.81 -6.47
C PRO A 12 14.59 5.04 -5.88
N TRP A 13 13.29 4.92 -5.59
CA TRP A 13 12.47 5.98 -4.99
C TRP A 13 12.27 5.72 -3.51
N THR A 14 12.31 6.80 -2.71
CA THR A 14 12.24 6.75 -1.25
C THR A 14 10.97 7.40 -0.68
N ARG A 15 10.15 8.01 -1.54
CA ARG A 15 8.89 8.66 -1.15
C ARG A 15 7.85 8.41 -2.22
N TYR A 16 6.63 8.19 -1.77
CA TYR A 16 5.44 8.01 -2.59
C TYR A 16 4.40 9.08 -2.22
N VAL A 17 3.75 9.65 -3.23
CA VAL A 17 2.64 10.59 -3.06
C VAL A 17 1.53 10.19 -4.03
N ALA A 18 0.33 9.97 -3.50
CA ALA A 18 -0.88 9.79 -4.30
C ALA A 18 -1.70 11.09 -4.26
N MET A 19 -2.20 11.54 -5.41
CA MET A 19 -3.14 12.65 -5.51
C MET A 19 -4.32 12.24 -6.38
N GLY A 20 -5.53 12.57 -5.96
CA GLY A 20 -6.74 12.21 -6.68
C GLY A 20 -8.00 12.58 -5.91
N ASP A 21 -9.09 11.88 -6.22
CA ASP A 21 -10.41 12.07 -5.62
C ASP A 21 -10.66 11.06 -4.48
N SER A 22 -11.94 10.90 -4.10
CA SER A 22 -12.40 9.96 -3.07
C SER A 22 -11.91 8.52 -3.24
N PHE A 23 -11.62 8.09 -4.48
CA PHE A 23 -11.07 6.76 -4.73
C PHE A 23 -9.63 6.64 -4.21
N THR A 24 -8.84 7.71 -4.33
CA THR A 24 -7.49 7.78 -3.76
C THR A 24 -7.53 7.82 -2.23
N GLU A 25 -8.57 8.41 -1.64
CA GLU A 25 -8.83 8.40 -0.20
C GLU A 25 -9.30 7.03 0.33
N GLY A 26 -9.66 6.09 -0.56
CA GLY A 26 -10.11 4.75 -0.20
C GLY A 26 -11.61 4.64 0.12
N ILE A 27 -12.43 5.64 -0.20
CA ILE A 27 -13.87 5.59 0.02
C ILE A 27 -14.47 4.35 -0.69
N GLY A 28 -15.10 3.48 0.10
CA GLY A 28 -15.68 2.22 -0.39
C GLY A 28 -14.78 0.99 -0.23
N ASP A 29 -13.56 1.14 0.29
CA ASP A 29 -12.65 0.04 0.69
C ASP A 29 -12.47 0.03 2.22
N PRO A 30 -13.50 -0.41 2.98
CA PRO A 30 -13.49 -0.36 4.43
C PRO A 30 -12.43 -1.32 5.00
N GLU A 31 -11.65 -0.84 5.97
CA GLU A 31 -10.65 -1.64 6.66
C GLU A 31 -11.26 -2.27 7.93
N PRO A 32 -11.45 -3.61 8.00
CA PRO A 32 -12.09 -4.26 9.14
C PRO A 32 -11.37 -4.05 10.47
N THR A 33 -10.06 -3.82 10.43
CA THR A 33 -9.23 -3.62 11.62
C THR A 33 -9.13 -2.16 12.05
N SER A 34 -9.66 -1.22 11.26
CA SER A 34 -9.66 0.21 11.54
C SER A 34 -11.11 0.73 11.55
N PRO A 35 -11.78 0.78 12.72
CA PRO A 35 -13.15 1.25 12.82
C PRO A 35 -13.32 2.66 12.26
N GLY A 36 -14.01 2.78 11.12
CA GLY A 36 -14.20 4.05 10.41
C GLY A 36 -13.04 4.47 9.50
N GLY A 37 -12.00 3.65 9.39
CA GLY A 37 -10.89 3.86 8.46
C GLY A 37 -11.15 3.18 7.11
N TYR A 38 -10.50 3.74 6.09
CA TYR A 38 -10.40 3.13 4.77
C TYR A 38 -8.95 2.69 4.56
N ARG A 39 -8.75 1.54 3.89
CA ARG A 39 -7.43 1.10 3.43
C ARG A 39 -7.52 0.90 1.93
N GLY A 40 -7.38 2.01 1.23
CA GLY A 40 -7.53 2.07 -0.22
C GLY A 40 -6.34 1.49 -0.95
N TRP A 41 -6.43 1.50 -2.28
CA TRP A 41 -5.36 1.01 -3.15
C TRP A 41 -4.02 1.76 -2.93
N ALA A 42 -4.06 3.05 -2.62
CA ALA A 42 -2.88 3.87 -2.41
C ALA A 42 -2.08 3.41 -1.18
N ASP A 43 -2.76 3.02 -0.11
CA ASP A 43 -2.12 2.47 1.10
C ASP A 43 -1.47 1.11 0.79
N ARG A 44 -2.17 0.24 0.06
CA ARG A 44 -1.63 -1.07 -0.35
C ARG A 44 -0.40 -0.93 -1.23
N VAL A 45 -0.41 0.01 -2.16
CA VAL A 45 0.78 0.30 -2.99
C VAL A 45 1.92 0.83 -2.14
N ALA A 46 1.65 1.71 -1.16
CA ALA A 46 2.68 2.21 -0.26
C ALA A 46 3.35 1.08 0.55
N GLU A 47 2.59 0.08 0.99
CA GLU A 47 3.13 -1.11 1.68
C GLU A 47 4.07 -1.94 0.80
N GLU A 48 3.75 -2.09 -0.49
CA GLU A 48 4.60 -2.79 -1.45
C GLU A 48 5.90 -2.01 -1.75
N LEU A 49 5.88 -0.68 -1.58
CA LEU A 49 7.02 0.19 -1.86
C LEU A 49 8.04 0.28 -0.72
N GLY A 50 7.73 -0.26 0.47
CA GLY A 50 8.69 -0.50 1.57
C GLY A 50 9.50 0.73 2.01
#